data_AF-A0A8H7DTP6-F1
#
_entry.id   AF-A0A8H7DTP6-F1
#
_cell.length_a   1.000
_cell.length_b   1.000
_cell.length_c   1.000
_cell.angle_alpha   90.00
_cell.angle_beta   90.00
_cell.angle_gamma   90.00
#
_symmetry.space_group_name_H-M   'P 1'
#
loop_
_entity.id
_entity.type
_entity.pdbx_description
1 polymer ?
#
loop_
_entity_poly.entity_id
_entity_poly.type
_entity_poly.pdbx_seq_one_letter_code
_entity_poly.pdbx_strand_id
1 'polypeptide(L)'
;MNTQRDRREVWYNWENVKGEYEGKISVALGKQYVIKFNALEVYPYTEETQGFSNSPSGNIFAGKVYACISRFHLAGSPCAQCLVDAVERFVEEYGEDGKLHFNEAVSNGEFMLNVNESINASVIGCEVKDGTYRVLFRYDCLGYNQSTIYETMLTSIDSTPREGSPVEIKASITTYWDGGAEDVHQAIGKILTMPDVVIDPNFEENYAAMGPYFRELEGEVRQRHS
;
A
#
# COMPACT_ATOMS: atom_id res chain seq x y z
N MET A 1 -6.80 -34.27 -16.70
CA MET A 1 -7.25 -32.89 -16.39
C MET A 1 -6.40 -31.95 -17.22
N ASN A 2 -6.99 -31.11 -18.08
CA ASN A 2 -6.30 -30.45 -19.19
C ASN A 2 -5.67 -29.10 -18.75
N THR A 3 -4.58 -29.16 -17.99
CA THR A 3 -3.91 -28.03 -17.31
C THR A 3 -3.50 -26.87 -18.21
N GLN A 4 -3.30 -27.11 -19.52
CA GLN A 4 -2.98 -26.04 -20.48
C GLN A 4 -4.18 -25.15 -20.85
N ARG A 5 -5.40 -25.70 -20.82
CA ARG A 5 -6.62 -24.93 -21.13
C ARG A 5 -6.92 -23.93 -20.01
N ASP A 6 -6.75 -24.36 -18.76
CA ASP A 6 -7.02 -23.56 -17.56
C ASP A 6 -6.08 -22.37 -17.41
N ARG A 7 -4.77 -22.56 -17.65
CA ARG A 7 -3.77 -21.47 -17.60
C ARG A 7 -4.04 -20.38 -18.62
N ARG A 8 -4.41 -20.78 -19.84
CA ARG A 8 -4.72 -19.84 -20.93
C ARG A 8 -5.94 -18.99 -20.59
N GLU A 9 -6.97 -19.60 -19.99
CA GLU A 9 -8.19 -18.92 -19.57
C GLU A 9 -7.93 -17.92 -18.45
N VAL A 10 -7.12 -18.27 -17.44
CA VAL A 10 -6.70 -17.34 -16.38
C VAL A 10 -6.02 -16.11 -16.97
N TRP A 11 -5.04 -16.32 -17.86
CA TRP A 11 -4.31 -15.23 -18.49
C TRP A 11 -5.25 -14.33 -19.30
N TYR A 12 -6.09 -14.89 -20.18
CA TYR A 12 -7.03 -14.09 -20.97
C TYR A 12 -7.99 -13.28 -20.09
N ASN A 13 -8.55 -13.91 -19.05
CA ASN A 13 -9.50 -13.23 -18.20
C ASN A 13 -8.83 -12.10 -17.41
N TRP A 14 -7.58 -12.27 -16.97
CA TRP A 14 -6.79 -11.21 -16.34
C TRP A 14 -6.51 -10.05 -17.31
N GLU A 15 -5.97 -10.33 -18.50
CA GLU A 15 -5.64 -9.29 -19.48
C GLU A 15 -6.87 -8.49 -19.91
N ASN A 16 -8.06 -9.11 -19.93
CA ASN A 16 -9.32 -8.44 -20.27
C ASN A 16 -9.77 -7.41 -19.23
N VAL A 17 -9.39 -7.54 -17.94
CA VAL A 17 -9.81 -6.62 -16.86
C VAL A 17 -8.68 -5.74 -16.34
N LYS A 18 -7.43 -6.10 -16.61
CA LYS A 18 -6.23 -5.39 -16.15
C LYS A 18 -6.28 -3.89 -16.44
N GLY A 19 -6.66 -3.50 -17.65
CA GLY A 19 -6.74 -2.10 -18.07
C GLY A 19 -7.76 -1.29 -17.28
N GLU A 20 -8.82 -1.91 -16.76
CA GLU A 20 -9.80 -1.25 -15.88
C GLU A 20 -9.15 -0.87 -14.54
N TYR A 21 -8.40 -1.79 -13.93
CA TYR A 21 -7.70 -1.54 -12.67
C TYR A 21 -6.59 -0.50 -12.82
N GLU A 22 -5.78 -0.60 -13.89
CA GLU A 22 -4.77 0.40 -14.22
C GLU A 22 -5.39 1.79 -14.40
N GLY A 23 -6.55 1.86 -15.06
CA GLY A 23 -7.32 3.09 -15.23
C GLY A 23 -7.75 3.70 -13.90
N LYS A 24 -8.35 2.91 -13.00
CA LYS A 24 -8.80 3.37 -11.67
C LYS A 24 -7.65 3.91 -10.83
N ILE A 25 -6.55 3.14 -10.75
CA ILE A 25 -5.33 3.54 -10.03
C ILE A 25 -4.76 4.83 -10.61
N SER A 26 -4.67 4.92 -11.94
CA SER A 26 -4.10 6.10 -12.61
C SER A 26 -4.93 7.35 -12.36
N VAL A 27 -6.26 7.23 -12.35
CA VAL A 27 -7.18 8.33 -12.03
C VAL A 27 -7.00 8.77 -10.57
N ALA A 28 -6.97 7.82 -9.62
CA ALA A 28 -6.80 8.13 -8.20
C ALA A 28 -5.47 8.86 -7.93
N LEU A 29 -4.37 8.43 -8.54
CA LEU A 29 -3.03 8.99 -8.32
C LEU A 29 -2.70 10.19 -9.22
N GLY A 30 -3.54 10.52 -10.20
CA GLY A 30 -3.32 11.62 -11.14
C GLY A 30 -2.12 11.43 -12.10
N LYS A 31 -1.56 10.23 -12.16
CA LYS A 31 -0.41 9.83 -12.98
C LYS A 31 -0.69 8.47 -13.60
N GLN A 32 -0.15 8.19 -14.78
CA GLN A 32 -0.31 6.87 -15.40
C GLN A 32 0.41 5.78 -14.59
N TYR A 33 -0.31 4.71 -14.29
CA TYR A 33 0.21 3.49 -13.67
C TYR A 33 -0.10 2.25 -14.49
N VAL A 34 0.81 1.28 -14.42
CA VAL A 34 0.65 -0.04 -15.04
C VAL A 34 0.89 -1.15 -14.03
N ILE A 35 0.23 -2.28 -14.23
CA ILE A 35 0.38 -3.48 -13.42
C ILE A 35 1.28 -4.47 -14.17
N LYS A 36 2.46 -4.75 -13.63
CA LYS A 36 3.51 -5.59 -14.22
C LYS A 36 3.67 -6.91 -13.47
N PHE A 37 2.62 -7.72 -13.42
CA PHE A 37 2.78 -9.13 -13.05
C PHE A 37 2.16 -10.05 -14.09
N ASN A 38 2.72 -11.25 -14.18
CA ASN A 38 2.23 -12.32 -15.02
C ASN A 38 1.32 -13.23 -14.21
N ALA A 39 0.03 -13.28 -14.56
CA ALA A 39 -0.94 -14.14 -13.86
C ALA A 39 -0.53 -15.63 -13.85
N LEU A 40 0.29 -16.06 -14.82
CA LEU A 40 0.80 -17.43 -14.89
C LEU A 40 1.91 -17.71 -13.85
N GLU A 41 2.64 -16.69 -13.41
CA GLU A 41 3.70 -16.83 -12.40
C GLU A 41 3.12 -16.96 -11.00
N VAL A 42 1.95 -16.38 -10.77
CA VAL A 42 1.24 -16.49 -9.49
C VAL A 42 0.30 -17.71 -9.41
N TYR A 43 -0.03 -18.30 -10.57
CA TYR A 43 -0.88 -19.50 -10.68
C TYR A 43 -0.43 -20.70 -9.81
N PRO A 44 0.87 -21.00 -9.62
CA PRO A 44 1.29 -22.10 -8.75
C PRO A 44 0.95 -21.89 -7.27
N TYR A 45 0.76 -20.64 -6.84
CA TYR A 45 0.54 -20.28 -5.43
C TYR A 45 -0.96 -20.20 -5.06
N THR A 46 -1.83 -20.61 -5.96
CA THR A 46 -3.28 -20.68 -5.73
C THR A 46 -3.73 -22.08 -5.32
N GLU A 47 -2.83 -22.93 -4.79
CA GLU A 47 -3.17 -24.31 -4.40
C GLU A 47 -4.46 -24.33 -3.59
N GLU A 48 -5.22 -25.42 -3.76
CA GLU A 48 -6.57 -25.62 -3.22
C GLU A 48 -6.69 -24.97 -1.84
N THR A 49 -7.25 -23.76 -1.81
CA THR A 49 -7.54 -23.07 -0.56
C THR A 49 -8.48 -23.99 0.24
N GLN A 50 -7.87 -24.77 1.12
CA GLN A 50 -8.48 -25.68 2.08
C GLN A 50 -9.27 -24.80 3.05
N GLY A 51 -10.48 -24.41 2.65
CA GLY A 51 -11.33 -23.56 3.47
C GLY A 51 -12.54 -22.97 2.76
N PHE A 52 -12.50 -22.76 1.44
CA PHE A 52 -13.63 -22.18 0.72
C PHE A 52 -13.96 -22.95 -0.57
N SER A 53 -15.15 -23.57 -0.56
CA SER A 53 -15.86 -24.31 -1.62
C SER A 53 -15.56 -25.82 -1.79
N ASN A 54 -16.31 -26.64 -1.05
CA ASN A 54 -16.72 -27.98 -1.51
C ASN A 54 -17.82 -27.83 -2.57
N SER A 55 -17.46 -27.54 -3.83
CA SER A 55 -18.42 -27.60 -4.96
C SER A 55 -18.05 -28.72 -5.91
N PRO A 56 -19.01 -29.56 -6.39
CA PRO A 56 -18.71 -30.83 -7.07
C PRO A 56 -18.36 -30.73 -8.56
N SER A 57 -18.25 -29.53 -9.13
CA SER A 57 -18.04 -29.34 -10.57
C SER A 57 -16.58 -29.06 -10.89
N GLY A 58 -15.88 -30.01 -11.52
CA GLY A 58 -14.44 -30.02 -11.81
C GLY A 58 -13.87 -28.95 -12.75
N ASN A 59 -14.30 -27.68 -12.62
CA ASN A 59 -13.83 -26.50 -13.35
C ASN A 59 -13.29 -25.42 -12.36
N ILE A 60 -12.70 -25.87 -11.25
CA ILE A 60 -12.48 -25.08 -10.03
C ILE A 60 -11.15 -24.30 -10.06
N PHE A 61 -10.13 -24.78 -10.78
CA PHE A 61 -8.77 -24.22 -10.68
C PHE A 61 -8.57 -22.93 -11.49
N ALA A 62 -9.06 -22.84 -12.74
CA ALA A 62 -9.00 -21.61 -13.52
C ALA A 62 -9.83 -20.48 -12.89
N GLY A 63 -11.01 -20.83 -12.34
CA GLY A 63 -11.87 -19.90 -11.62
C GLY A 63 -11.25 -19.36 -10.32
N LYS A 64 -10.46 -20.17 -9.59
CA LYS A 64 -9.81 -19.76 -8.32
C LYS A 64 -8.68 -18.75 -8.51
N VAL A 65 -7.85 -18.90 -9.53
CA VAL A 65 -6.76 -17.95 -9.82
C VAL A 65 -7.33 -16.63 -10.33
N TYR A 66 -8.30 -16.71 -11.24
CA TYR A 66 -9.05 -15.55 -11.70
C TYR A 66 -9.83 -14.89 -10.55
N ALA A 67 -10.32 -15.63 -9.56
CA ALA A 67 -10.99 -15.06 -8.39
C ALA A 67 -10.02 -14.34 -7.44
N CYS A 68 -8.83 -14.91 -7.22
CA CYS A 68 -7.79 -14.26 -6.40
C CYS A 68 -7.23 -12.99 -7.05
N ILE A 69 -7.19 -12.96 -8.39
CA ILE A 69 -6.56 -11.88 -9.17
C ILE A 69 -7.56 -10.83 -9.67
N SER A 70 -8.79 -11.22 -10.02
CA SER A 70 -9.64 -10.40 -10.91
C SER A 70 -11.16 -10.43 -10.67
N ARG A 71 -11.79 -11.41 -9.97
CA ARG A 71 -13.24 -11.28 -9.67
C ARG A 71 -13.84 -12.18 -8.57
N PHE A 72 -14.51 -11.50 -7.65
CA PHE A 72 -15.72 -11.84 -6.88
C PHE A 72 -16.32 -13.26 -7.04
N HIS A 73 -16.14 -14.11 -6.02
CA HIS A 73 -17.26 -14.88 -5.45
C HIS A 73 -17.04 -15.21 -3.98
N LEU A 74 -17.86 -14.56 -3.14
CA LEU A 74 -18.22 -14.92 -1.76
C LEU A 74 -17.05 -15.15 -0.79
N ALA A 75 -16.55 -14.04 -0.23
CA ALA A 75 -15.68 -13.89 0.95
C ALA A 75 -14.24 -13.36 0.74
N GLY A 76 -13.84 -12.95 -0.46
CA GLY A 76 -12.57 -12.24 -0.67
C GLY A 76 -12.60 -11.37 -1.92
N SER A 77 -12.23 -10.09 -1.79
CA SER A 77 -11.96 -9.21 -2.94
C SER A 77 -10.71 -9.71 -3.69
N PRO A 78 -10.57 -9.47 -5.01
CA PRO A 78 -9.36 -9.80 -5.75
C PRO A 78 -8.21 -8.85 -5.42
N CYS A 79 -6.96 -9.32 -5.47
CA CYS A 79 -5.76 -8.55 -5.09
C CYS A 79 -5.67 -7.22 -5.84
N ALA A 80 -6.08 -7.19 -7.12
CA ALA A 80 -6.12 -5.97 -7.91
C ALA A 80 -7.19 -4.98 -7.42
N GLN A 81 -8.38 -5.46 -7.02
CA GLN A 81 -9.40 -4.58 -6.45
C GLN A 81 -8.99 -4.08 -5.06
N CYS A 82 -8.43 -4.92 -4.20
CA CYS A 82 -7.92 -4.46 -2.91
C CYS A 82 -6.79 -3.45 -3.05
N LEU A 83 -5.97 -3.58 -4.10
CA LEU A 83 -4.99 -2.55 -4.44
C LEU A 83 -5.66 -1.24 -4.85
N VAL A 84 -6.71 -1.29 -5.69
CA VAL A 84 -7.49 -0.09 -6.04
C VAL A 84 -8.08 0.55 -4.79
N ASP A 85 -8.80 -0.23 -3.97
CA ASP A 85 -9.45 0.24 -2.75
C ASP A 85 -8.43 0.86 -1.78
N ALA A 86 -7.23 0.27 -1.67
CA ALA A 86 -6.15 0.79 -0.84
C ALA A 86 -5.61 2.12 -1.36
N VAL A 87 -5.41 2.25 -2.68
CA VAL A 87 -4.96 3.50 -3.31
C VAL A 87 -6.01 4.59 -3.19
N GLU A 88 -7.28 4.28 -3.48
CA GLU A 88 -8.39 5.22 -3.34
C GLU A 88 -8.50 5.71 -1.89
N ARG A 89 -8.50 4.79 -0.92
CA ARG A 89 -8.56 5.14 0.50
C ARG A 89 -7.36 5.98 0.95
N PHE A 90 -6.15 5.66 0.49
CA PHE A 90 -4.95 6.44 0.80
C PHE A 90 -5.06 7.87 0.26
N VAL A 91 -5.58 8.03 -0.96
CA VAL A 91 -5.80 9.35 -1.57
C VAL A 91 -6.95 10.10 -0.89
N GLU A 92 -8.01 9.41 -0.47
CA GLU A 92 -9.10 10.02 0.31
C GLU A 92 -8.61 10.56 1.66
N GLU A 93 -7.69 9.84 2.31
CA GLU A 93 -7.14 10.22 3.61
C GLU A 93 -6.14 11.37 3.53
N TYR A 94 -5.22 11.34 2.56
CA TYR A 94 -4.10 12.27 2.49
C TYR A 94 -4.19 13.30 1.34
N GLY A 95 -5.22 13.23 0.50
CA GLY A 95 -5.48 14.22 -0.55
C GLY A 95 -4.36 14.34 -1.59
N GLU A 96 -4.12 15.57 -2.06
CA GLU A 96 -3.07 15.87 -3.06
C GLU A 96 -1.66 15.62 -2.52
N ASP A 97 -1.42 15.88 -1.23
CA ASP A 97 -0.14 15.56 -0.59
C ASP A 97 0.11 14.05 -0.61
N GLY A 98 -0.93 13.24 -0.35
CA GLY A 98 -0.89 11.80 -0.51
C GLY A 98 -0.48 11.37 -1.92
N LYS A 99 -1.11 11.93 -2.95
CA LYS A 99 -0.77 11.61 -4.35
C LYS A 99 0.68 11.94 -4.67
N LEU A 100 1.16 13.14 -4.29
CA LEU A 100 2.54 13.56 -4.50
C LEU A 100 3.50 12.59 -3.80
N HIS A 101 3.23 12.32 -2.52
CA HIS A 101 4.01 11.43 -1.68
C HIS A 101 4.10 10.01 -2.24
N PHE A 102 2.99 9.48 -2.76
CA PHE A 102 2.98 8.18 -3.41
C PHE A 102 3.79 8.20 -4.72
N ASN A 103 3.56 9.21 -5.57
CA ASN A 103 4.18 9.32 -6.89
C ASN A 103 5.70 9.53 -6.85
N GLU A 104 6.21 10.17 -5.80
CA GLU A 104 7.64 10.33 -5.56
C GLU A 104 8.31 9.01 -5.17
N ALA A 105 7.68 8.23 -4.28
CA ALA A 105 8.19 6.92 -3.89
C ALA A 105 8.11 5.92 -5.05
N VAL A 106 6.97 5.88 -5.75
CA VAL A 106 6.70 4.95 -6.86
C VAL A 106 6.98 5.63 -8.20
N SER A 107 8.25 5.98 -8.39
CA SER A 107 8.71 6.80 -9.51
C SER A 107 8.45 6.18 -10.88
N ASN A 108 8.48 4.86 -11.01
CA ASN A 108 8.26 4.16 -12.29
C ASN A 108 6.80 4.16 -12.75
N GLY A 109 5.83 4.43 -11.86
CA GLY A 109 4.42 4.26 -12.21
C GLY A 109 4.02 2.79 -12.35
N GLU A 110 4.57 1.91 -11.51
CA GLU A 110 4.44 0.47 -11.67
C GLU A 110 3.98 -0.21 -10.37
N PHE A 111 3.07 -1.17 -10.54
CA PHE A 111 2.65 -2.10 -9.51
C PHE A 111 3.07 -3.53 -9.86
N MET A 112 3.56 -4.29 -8.89
CA MET A 112 3.84 -5.72 -9.03
C MET A 112 3.19 -6.53 -7.92
N LEU A 113 2.96 -7.81 -8.22
CA LEU A 113 2.54 -8.82 -7.27
C LEU A 113 3.60 -9.92 -7.27
N ASN A 114 4.27 -10.15 -6.14
CA ASN A 114 5.37 -11.10 -6.05
C ASN A 114 5.22 -12.00 -4.81
N VAL A 115 5.79 -13.20 -4.89
CA VAL A 115 5.96 -14.04 -3.71
C VAL A 115 7.02 -13.43 -2.80
N ASN A 116 6.77 -13.45 -1.50
CA ASN A 116 7.77 -13.14 -0.49
C ASN A 116 8.57 -14.41 -0.17
N GLU A 117 9.84 -14.42 -0.54
CA GLU A 117 10.74 -15.58 -0.37
C GLU A 117 11.28 -15.72 1.07
N SER A 118 10.95 -14.78 1.98
CA SER A 118 11.35 -14.85 3.38
C SER A 118 10.68 -16.00 4.11
N ILE A 119 11.46 -16.75 4.92
CA ILE A 119 10.93 -17.79 5.82
C ILE A 119 9.95 -17.25 6.87
N ASN A 120 10.06 -15.97 7.21
CA ASN A 120 9.21 -15.27 8.17
C ASN A 120 8.28 -14.27 7.46
N ALA A 121 7.92 -14.55 6.21
CA ALA A 121 7.06 -13.68 5.43
C ALA A 121 5.69 -13.47 6.10
N SER A 122 5.29 -12.20 6.18
CA SER A 122 3.91 -11.81 6.44
C SER A 122 2.98 -12.41 5.38
N VAL A 123 1.72 -12.66 5.76
CA VAL A 123 0.67 -13.18 4.87
C VAL A 123 0.58 -12.33 3.60
N ILE A 124 0.43 -11.01 3.79
CA ILE A 124 0.59 -9.96 2.77
C ILE A 124 1.48 -8.88 3.36
N GLY A 125 2.30 -8.25 2.51
CA GLY A 125 3.03 -7.03 2.84
C GLY A 125 3.22 -6.18 1.59
N CYS A 126 3.66 -4.95 1.79
CA CYS A 126 3.96 -4.03 0.71
C CYS A 126 5.39 -3.50 0.85
N GLU A 127 6.06 -3.28 -0.28
CA GLU A 127 7.33 -2.58 -0.32
C GLU A 127 7.38 -1.66 -1.55
N VAL A 128 8.14 -0.57 -1.44
CA VAL A 128 8.61 0.16 -2.61
C VAL A 128 10.04 -0.26 -2.87
N LYS A 129 10.29 -0.82 -4.05
CA LYS A 129 11.63 -1.30 -4.41
C LYS A 129 11.94 -0.99 -5.87
N ASP A 130 13.06 -0.29 -6.05
CA ASP A 130 13.55 0.20 -7.34
C ASP A 130 12.55 1.14 -8.05
N GLY A 131 11.78 1.93 -7.29
CA GLY A 131 10.75 2.83 -7.82
C GLY A 131 9.42 2.16 -8.20
N THR A 132 9.25 0.89 -7.86
CA THR A 132 8.05 0.09 -8.15
C THR A 132 7.38 -0.33 -6.85
N TYR A 133 6.06 -0.18 -6.77
CA TYR A 133 5.27 -0.64 -5.62
C TYR A 133 4.99 -2.13 -5.77
N ARG A 134 5.36 -2.94 -4.78
CA ARG A 134 5.23 -4.39 -4.82
C ARG A 134 4.32 -4.84 -3.69
N VAL A 135 3.25 -5.54 -4.05
CA VAL A 135 2.47 -6.35 -3.11
C VAL A 135 3.16 -7.71 -3.03
N LEU A 136 3.56 -8.08 -1.82
CA LEU A 136 4.24 -9.32 -1.50
C LEU A 136 3.28 -10.25 -0.78
N PHE A 137 3.21 -11.52 -1.20
CA PHE A 137 2.41 -12.53 -0.51
C PHE A 137 3.28 -13.70 -0.07
N ARG A 138 3.04 -14.28 1.11
CA ARG A 138 3.69 -15.54 1.48
C ARG A 138 3.24 -16.65 0.52
N TYR A 139 4.13 -17.55 0.14
CA TYR A 139 3.91 -18.57 -0.91
C TYR A 139 2.63 -19.41 -0.75
N ASP A 140 2.10 -19.59 0.47
CA ASP A 140 0.89 -20.36 0.77
C ASP A 140 -0.35 -19.48 1.07
N CYS A 141 -0.26 -18.16 0.86
CA CYS A 141 -1.23 -17.17 1.33
C CYS A 141 -1.71 -16.21 0.24
N LEU A 142 -1.58 -16.56 -1.03
CA LEU A 142 -2.11 -15.74 -2.11
C LEU A 142 -3.64 -15.56 -1.93
N GLY A 143 -4.07 -14.32 -1.89
CA GLY A 143 -5.48 -13.96 -1.76
C GLY A 143 -6.01 -13.81 -0.33
N TYR A 144 -5.20 -14.04 0.70
CA TYR A 144 -5.57 -13.87 2.11
C TYR A 144 -5.28 -12.46 2.62
N ASN A 145 -6.07 -11.96 3.58
CA ASN A 145 -5.84 -10.69 4.31
C ASN A 145 -5.46 -9.50 3.42
N GLN A 146 -6.10 -9.36 2.26
CA GLN A 146 -5.74 -8.33 1.29
C GLN A 146 -6.02 -6.90 1.78
N SER A 147 -6.83 -6.73 2.83
CA SER A 147 -6.98 -5.44 3.53
C SER A 147 -5.66 -4.91 4.09
N THR A 148 -4.70 -5.79 4.39
CA THR A 148 -3.35 -5.43 4.86
C THR A 148 -2.54 -4.65 3.83
N ILE A 149 -2.95 -4.65 2.55
CA ILE A 149 -2.33 -3.79 1.52
C ILE A 149 -2.43 -2.32 1.95
N TYR A 150 -3.61 -1.86 2.34
CA TYR A 150 -3.80 -0.49 2.81
C TYR A 150 -3.07 -0.24 4.14
N GLU A 151 -3.17 -1.17 5.10
CA GLU A 151 -2.54 -1.04 6.42
C GLU A 151 -1.01 -0.86 6.34
N THR A 152 -0.38 -1.48 5.33
CA THR A 152 1.08 -1.41 5.14
C THR A 152 1.50 -0.40 4.07
N MET A 153 0.56 0.26 3.40
CA MET A 153 0.83 1.14 2.27
C MET A 153 1.69 2.35 2.69
N LEU A 154 1.25 3.10 3.70
CA LEU A 154 1.99 4.28 4.17
C LEU A 154 3.40 3.90 4.61
N THR A 155 3.55 2.87 5.46
CA THR A 155 4.86 2.40 5.94
C THR A 155 5.78 1.98 4.78
N SER A 156 5.24 1.30 3.76
CA SER A 156 6.02 0.88 2.60
C SER A 156 6.50 2.06 1.75
N ILE A 157 5.69 3.12 1.65
CA ILE A 157 6.00 4.36 0.94
C ILE A 157 7.07 5.14 1.73
N ASP A 158 6.88 5.29 3.04
CA ASP A 158 7.81 6.01 3.94
C ASP A 158 9.16 5.33 4.14
N SER A 159 9.24 4.03 3.90
CA SER A 159 10.52 3.31 3.90
C SER A 159 11.43 3.69 2.71
N THR A 160 10.92 4.46 1.74
CA THR A 160 11.72 4.94 0.61
C THR A 160 12.52 6.18 1.04
N PRO A 161 13.86 6.19 0.91
CA PRO A 161 14.66 7.36 1.26
C PRO A 161 14.29 8.58 0.40
N ARG A 162 13.85 9.67 1.04
CA ARG A 162 13.48 10.93 0.41
C ARG A 162 13.64 12.12 1.36
N GLU A 163 13.64 13.32 0.79
CA GLU A 163 13.64 14.57 1.55
C GLU A 163 12.22 14.95 1.98
N GLY A 164 12.10 15.63 3.12
CA GLY A 164 10.83 16.11 3.68
C GLY A 164 10.18 15.17 4.70
N SER A 165 9.21 15.70 5.45
CA SER A 165 8.46 14.92 6.43
C SER A 165 7.46 13.95 5.76
N PRO A 166 7.20 12.78 6.37
CA PRO A 166 6.09 11.89 6.01
C PRO A 166 4.77 12.63 5.88
N VAL A 167 3.91 12.18 4.96
CA VAL A 167 2.59 12.80 4.73
C VAL A 167 1.69 12.78 5.96
N GLU A 168 1.83 11.77 6.82
CA GLU A 168 1.09 11.69 8.08
C GLU A 168 1.45 12.83 9.04
N ILE A 169 2.72 13.27 9.06
CA ILE A 169 3.13 14.43 9.87
C ILE A 169 2.43 15.69 9.38
N LYS A 170 2.37 15.91 8.05
CA LYS A 170 1.67 17.06 7.46
C LYS A 170 0.18 17.02 7.79
N ALA A 171 -0.47 15.86 7.61
CA ALA A 171 -1.88 15.69 7.95
C ALA A 171 -2.17 15.94 9.44
N SER A 172 -1.28 15.49 10.33
CA SER A 172 -1.37 15.73 11.78
C SER A 172 -1.24 17.22 12.11
N ILE A 173 -0.28 17.93 11.50
CA ILE A 173 -0.10 19.38 11.65
C ILE A 173 -1.38 20.11 11.23
N THR A 174 -1.92 19.83 10.05
CA THR A 174 -3.16 20.48 9.58
C THR A 174 -4.34 20.21 10.51
N THR A 175 -4.46 18.99 11.03
CA THR A 175 -5.58 18.61 11.90
C THR A 175 -5.49 19.28 13.28
N TYR A 176 -4.32 19.23 13.92
CA TYR A 176 -4.17 19.60 15.33
C TYR A 176 -3.59 21.00 15.54
N TRP A 177 -2.68 21.43 14.67
CA TRP A 177 -2.08 22.76 14.74
C TRP A 177 -2.98 23.77 14.04
N ASP A 178 -3.14 23.64 12.72
CA ASP A 178 -3.89 24.62 11.93
C ASP A 178 -5.39 24.63 12.30
N GLY A 179 -5.94 23.45 12.60
CA GLY A 179 -7.34 23.28 12.97
C GLY A 179 -7.71 23.60 14.42
N GLY A 180 -6.74 23.80 15.33
CA GLY A 180 -7.03 23.81 16.77
C GLY A 180 -6.09 24.58 17.69
N ALA A 181 -4.97 25.12 17.21
CA ALA A 181 -4.00 25.80 18.08
C ALA A 181 -4.40 27.24 18.47
N GLU A 182 -5.43 27.82 17.85
CA GLU A 182 -5.82 29.22 18.05
C GLU A 182 -6.16 29.53 19.52
N ASP A 183 -6.93 28.67 20.19
CA ASP A 183 -7.27 28.85 21.60
C ASP A 183 -6.02 28.84 22.50
N VAL A 184 -5.03 28.02 22.14
CA VAL A 184 -3.75 27.93 22.85
C VAL A 184 -2.90 29.18 22.61
N HIS A 185 -2.85 29.65 21.36
CA HIS A 185 -2.15 30.90 20.99
C HIS A 185 -2.73 32.10 21.75
N GLN A 186 -4.06 32.22 21.79
CA GLN A 186 -4.74 33.28 22.53
C GLN A 186 -4.48 33.20 24.04
N ALA A 187 -4.50 32.00 24.61
CA ALA A 187 -4.19 31.80 26.03
C ALA A 187 -2.76 32.22 26.36
N ILE A 188 -1.78 31.85 25.53
CA ILE A 188 -0.37 32.23 25.70
C ILE A 188 -0.21 33.74 25.54
N GLY A 189 -0.79 34.34 24.51
CA GLY A 189 -0.74 35.79 24.29
C GLY A 189 -1.31 36.58 25.47
N LYS A 190 -2.38 36.08 26.09
CA LYS A 190 -2.95 36.68 27.30
C LYS A 190 -2.01 36.58 28.51
N ILE A 191 -1.39 35.42 28.75
CA ILE A 191 -0.45 35.21 29.87
C ILE A 191 0.79 36.10 29.71
N LEU A 192 1.32 36.19 28.49
CA LEU A 192 2.50 36.98 28.19
C LEU A 192 2.22 38.48 28.05
N THR A 193 0.94 38.88 28.09
CA THR A 193 0.52 40.26 27.79
C THR A 193 0.99 40.72 26.40
N MET A 194 1.00 39.78 25.44
CA MET A 194 1.43 39.95 24.05
C MET A 194 0.38 39.31 23.13
N PRO A 195 -0.70 40.03 22.79
CA PRO A 195 -1.81 39.46 22.02
C PRO A 195 -1.40 39.02 20.61
N ASP A 196 -0.35 39.61 20.05
CA ASP A 196 0.17 39.31 18.71
C ASP A 196 1.37 38.35 18.74
N VAL A 197 1.51 37.53 19.80
CA VAL A 197 2.59 36.55 19.90
C VAL A 197 2.45 35.51 18.78
N VAL A 198 3.50 35.35 17.99
CA VAL A 198 3.58 34.30 16.97
C VAL A 198 4.32 33.11 17.57
N ILE A 199 3.65 31.95 17.60
CA ILE A 199 4.27 30.70 18.00
C ILE A 199 4.62 29.95 16.73
N ASP A 200 5.93 29.86 16.47
CA ASP A 200 6.46 29.08 15.38
C ASP A 200 6.93 27.71 15.92
N PRO A 201 6.23 26.62 15.57
CA PRO A 201 6.58 25.29 16.04
C PRO A 201 7.84 24.73 15.38
N ASN A 202 8.37 25.33 14.31
CA ASN A 202 9.55 24.87 13.56
C ASN A 202 9.48 23.35 13.22
N PHE A 203 8.33 22.89 12.70
CA PHE A 203 8.06 21.45 12.53
C PHE A 203 9.09 20.75 11.63
N GLU A 204 9.48 21.37 10.51
CA GLU A 204 10.43 20.79 9.56
C GLU A 204 11.85 20.71 10.16
N GLU A 205 12.31 21.75 10.84
CA GLU A 205 13.61 21.77 11.51
C GLU A 205 13.66 20.75 12.64
N ASN A 206 12.59 20.63 13.42
CA ASN A 206 12.48 19.63 14.48
C ASN A 206 12.49 18.21 13.91
N TYR A 207 11.75 17.96 12.83
CA TYR A 207 11.76 16.66 12.15
C TYR A 207 13.16 16.31 11.61
N ALA A 208 13.82 17.26 10.92
CA ALA A 208 15.18 17.07 10.41
C ALA A 208 16.18 16.76 11.53
N ALA A 209 16.06 17.43 12.68
CA ALA A 209 16.89 17.20 13.86
C ALA A 209 16.68 15.82 14.50
N MET A 210 15.51 15.18 14.30
CA MET A 210 15.24 13.80 14.76
C MET A 210 15.84 12.72 13.85
N GLY A 211 16.25 13.05 12.63
CA GLY A 211 16.84 12.10 11.67
C GLY A 211 17.99 11.23 12.23
N PRO A 212 18.97 11.76 13.00
CA PRO A 212 19.99 10.95 13.67
C PRO A 212 19.43 9.92 14.65
N TYR A 213 18.37 10.25 15.38
CA TYR A 213 17.75 9.38 16.39
C TYR A 213 17.01 8.19 15.73
N PHE A 214 16.33 8.43 14.61
CA PHE A 214 15.69 7.36 13.84
C PHE A 214 16.72 6.37 13.27
N ARG A 215 17.87 6.86 12.79
CA ARG A 215 18.96 6.00 12.28
C ARG A 215 19.60 5.13 13.36
N GLU A 216 19.71 5.62 14.58
CA GLU A 216 20.20 4.85 15.72
C GLU A 216 19.23 3.72 16.10
N LEU A 217 17.93 4.03 16.16
CA LEU A 217 16.88 3.03 16.42
C LEU A 217 16.82 1.93 15.34
N GLU A 218 16.93 2.29 14.06
CA GLU A 218 16.97 1.30 12.97
C GLU A 218 18.21 0.39 13.05
N GLY A 219 19.35 0.95 13.46
CA GLY A 219 20.58 0.19 13.72
C GLY A 219 20.43 -0.81 14.86
N GLU A 220 19.81 -0.40 15.97
CA GLU A 220 19.55 -1.28 17.12
C GLU A 220 18.54 -2.39 16.79
N VAL A 221 17.48 -2.09 16.04
CA VAL A 221 16.49 -3.08 15.60
C VAL A 221 17.13 -4.11 14.68
N ARG A 222 18.01 -3.70 13.75
CA ARG A 222 18.77 -4.64 12.90
C ARG A 222 19.68 -5.57 13.70
N GLN A 223 20.34 -5.08 14.75
CA GLN A 223 21.20 -5.91 15.61
C GLN A 223 20.43 -6.92 16.46
N ARG A 224 19.16 -6.67 16.77
CA ARG A 224 18.31 -7.60 17.54
C ARG A 224 17.70 -8.71 16.69
N HIS A 225 17.70 -8.56 15.36
CA HIS A 225 17.13 -9.52 14.42
C HIS A 225 18.18 -10.27 13.58
N SER A 226 19.48 -10.04 13.84
CA SER A 226 20.63 -10.82 13.35
C SER A 226 21.09 -11.83 14.39
#